data_AF-A0A1F8A8Z4-F1
#
_entry.id   AF-A0A1F8A8Z4-F1
#
_cell.length_a   1.000
_cell.length_b   1.000
_cell.length_c   1.000
_cell.angle_alpha   90.00
_cell.angle_beta   90.00
_cell.angle_gamma   90.00
#
_symmetry.space_group_name_H-M   'P 1'
#
loop_
_entity.id
_entity.type
_entity.pdbx_description
1 polymer ?
#
loop_
_entity_poly.entity_id
_entity_poly.type
_entity_poly.pdbx_seq_one_letter_code
_entity_poly.pdbx_strand_id
1 'polypeptide(L)' 'MEEKFHLHWGILGIRHIAEAFAKDLLIDPATRDRNDIVHLLYGVASSRSVNVAQEFLTTV' A
#
# COMPACT_ATOMS: atom_id res chain seq x y z
N MET A 1 -11.56 22.94 7.73
CA MET A 1 -10.44 21.99 7.61
C MET A 1 -10.53 21.44 6.21
N GLU A 2 -9.49 21.62 5.40
CA GLU A 2 -9.43 21.08 4.05
C GLU A 2 -9.39 19.55 4.12
N GLU A 3 -10.18 18.88 3.29
CA GLU A 3 -10.27 17.41 3.28
C GLU A 3 -8.97 16.83 2.68
N LYS A 4 -8.36 15.85 3.35
CA LYS A 4 -7.16 15.20 2.85
C LYS A 4 -7.51 14.36 1.61
N PHE A 5 -6.67 14.42 0.59
CA PHE A 5 -6.84 13.57 -0.60
C PHE A 5 -6.51 12.11 -0.26
N HIS A 6 -7.46 11.21 -0.48
CA HIS A 6 -7.28 9.77 -0.26
C HIS A 6 -6.85 9.10 -1.56
N LEU A 7 -5.60 8.63 -1.63
CA LEU A 7 -5.06 7.93 -2.77
C LEU A 7 -5.13 6.41 -2.56
N HIS A 8 -5.93 5.74 -3.39
CA HIS A 8 -6.14 4.30 -3.35
C HIS A 8 -5.15 3.57 -4.25
N TRP A 9 -4.44 2.61 -3.70
CA TRP A 9 -3.42 1.83 -4.39
C TRP A 9 -3.84 0.38 -4.59
N GLY A 10 -3.59 -0.13 -5.79
CA GLY A 10 -3.64 -1.55 -6.11
C GLY A 10 -2.25 -2.05 -6.49
N ILE A 11 -1.76 -3.11 -5.84
CA ILE A 11 -0.44 -3.68 -6.12
C ILE A 11 -0.60 -5.01 -6.88
N LEU A 12 0.01 -5.09 -8.05
CA LEU A 12 0.08 -6.32 -8.85
C LEU A 12 1.49 -6.91 -8.74
N GLY A 13 1.60 -8.06 -8.09
CA GLY A 13 2.86 -8.74 -7.82
C GLY A 13 3.24 -8.74 -6.33
N ILE A 14 3.86 -9.84 -5.90
CA ILE A 14 4.06 -10.19 -4.47
C ILE A 14 5.54 -10.46 -4.14
N ARG A 15 6.44 -9.78 -4.84
CA ARG A 15 7.89 -9.92 -4.63
C ARG A 15 8.41 -8.85 -3.67
N HIS A 16 9.67 -8.99 -3.25
CA HIS A 16 10.34 -8.08 -2.30
C HIS A 16 10.18 -6.58 -2.60
N ILE A 17 10.19 -6.16 -3.88
CA ILE A 17 10.00 -4.74 -4.23
C ILE A 17 8.58 -4.28 -3.90
N ALA A 18 7.56 -5.11 -4.19
CA ALA A 18 6.18 -4.80 -3.89
C ALA A 18 5.94 -4.71 -2.39
N GLU A 19 6.59 -5.59 -1.60
CA GLU A 19 6.54 -5.57 -0.14
C GLU A 19 7.20 -4.30 0.43
N ALA A 20 8.41 -3.97 -0.04
CA ALA A 20 9.11 -2.77 0.39
C ALA A 20 8.31 -1.50 0.06
N PHE A 21 7.73 -1.45 -1.14
CA PHE A 21 6.87 -0.35 -1.56
C PHE A 21 5.60 -0.24 -0.70
N ALA A 22 4.91 -1.35 -0.45
CA ALA A 22 3.70 -1.36 0.38
C ALA A 22 4.01 -0.89 1.82
N LYS A 23 5.12 -1.33 2.40
CA LYS A 23 5.56 -0.87 3.72
C LYS A 23 5.84 0.63 3.74
N ASP A 24 6.58 1.14 2.76
CA ASP A 24 6.90 2.57 2.65
C ASP A 24 5.63 3.43 2.49
N LEU A 25 4.68 2.93 1.71
CA LEU A 25 3.39 3.55 1.42
C LEU A 25 2.49 3.68 2.65
N LEU A 26 2.58 2.73 3.59
CA LEU A 26 1.81 2.73 4.84
C LEU A 26 2.43 3.60 5.94
N ILE A 27 3.64 4.14 5.72
CA ILE A 27 4.23 5.14 6.62
C ILE A 27 3.48 6.46 6.45
N ASP A 28 3.08 7.06 7.59
CA ASP A 28 2.38 8.35 7.62
C ASP A 28 3.11 9.40 6.75
N PRO A 29 2.45 9.97 5.72
CA PRO A 29 3.02 11.03 4.88
C PRO A 29 3.52 12.25 5.67
N ALA A 30 3.01 12.49 6.89
CA ALA A 30 3.49 13.56 7.76
C ALA A 30 4.96 13.40 8.17
N THR A 31 5.50 12.17 8.18
CA THR A 31 6.94 11.91 8.39
C THR A 31 7.83 12.48 7.27
N ARG A 32 7.21 12.89 6.16
CA ARG A 32 7.84 13.47 4.96
C ARG A 32 7.24 14.85 4.65
N ASP A 33 6.73 15.54 5.66
CA ASP A 33 6.12 16.88 5.58
C ASP A 33 4.91 16.99 4.64
N ARG A 34 4.19 15.88 4.41
CA ARG A 34 2.96 15.85 3.62
C ARG A 34 1.74 15.62 4.52
N ASN A 35 0.85 16.61 4.57
CA ASN A 35 -0.35 16.59 5.42
C ASN A 35 -1.67 16.59 4.64
N ASP A 36 -1.59 16.72 3.33
CA ASP A 36 -2.70 16.86 2.39
C ASP A 36 -3.12 15.54 1.75
N ILE A 37 -2.36 14.46 1.96
CA ILE A 37 -2.59 13.16 1.35
C ILE A 37 -2.61 12.04 2.40
N VAL A 38 -3.43 11.02 2.13
CA VAL A 38 -3.45 9.74 2.83
C VAL A 38 -3.32 8.63 1.78
N HIS A 39 -2.39 7.70 2.00
CA HIS A 39 -2.24 6.53 1.15
C HIS A 39 -3.02 5.35 1.72
N LEU A 40 -3.79 4.67 0.88
CA LEU A 40 -4.60 3.51 1.24
C LEU A 40 -4.26 2.35 0.31
N LEU A 41 -3.72 1.26 0.85
CA LEU A 41 -3.59 0.01 0.11
C LEU A 41 -4.96 -0.68 0.03
N TYR A 42 -5.60 -0.58 -1.14
CA TYR A 42 -6.98 -1.01 -1.32
C TYR A 42 -7.11 -2.45 -1.85
N GLY A 43 -6.06 -2.96 -2.49
CA GLY A 43 -6.06 -4.33 -3.00
C GLY A 43 -4.70 -4.80 -3.49
N VAL A 44 -4.56 -6.13 -3.52
CA VAL A 44 -3.36 -6.80 -4.01
C VAL A 44 -3.75 -7.98 -4.90
N ALA A 45 -2.93 -8.26 -5.91
CA ALA A 45 -3.13 -9.37 -6.83
C ALA A 45 -1.83 -10.12 -7.11
N SER A 46 -1.96 -11.44 -7.29
CA SER A 46 -0.86 -12.34 -7.62
C SER A 46 -1.23 -13.19 -8.83
N SER A 47 -0.26 -13.42 -9.72
CA SER A 47 -0.42 -14.33 -10.86
C SER A 47 -0.44 -15.81 -10.46
N ARG A 48 -0.15 -16.13 -9.18
CA ARG A 48 -0.05 -17.51 -8.68
C ARG A 48 -1.36 -18.01 -8.09
N SER A 49 -1.93 -17.28 -7.12
CA SER A 49 -3.18 -17.62 -6.46
C SER A 49 -3.65 -16.48 -5.56
N VAL A 50 -4.93 -16.52 -5.17
CA VAL A 50 -5.52 -15.60 -4.18
C VAL A 50 -4.86 -15.78 -2.81
N ASN A 51 -4.55 -17.02 -2.38
CA ASN A 51 -3.90 -17.27 -1.09
C ASN A 51 -2.54 -16.56 -1.00
N VAL A 52 -1.73 -16.60 -2.07
CA VAL A 52 -0.44 -15.90 -2.09
C VAL A 52 -0.63 -14.38 -2.01
N ALA A 53 -1.69 -13.84 -2.61
CA ALA A 53 -2.03 -12.42 -2.48
C ALA A 53 -2.49 -12.07 -1.04
N GLN A 54 -3.20 -12.98 -0.37
CA GLN A 54 -3.59 -12.81 1.03
C GLN A 54 -2.40 -12.92 1.99
N GLU A 55 -1.48 -13.86 1.77
CA GLU A 55 -0.23 -13.98 2.53
C GLU A 55 0.60 -12.70 2.42
N PHE A 56 0.65 -12.06 1.26
CA PHE A 56 1.33 -10.77 1.11
C PHE A 56 0.77 -9.70 2.08
N LEU A 57 -0.54 -9.66 2.31
CA LEU A 57 -1.16 -8.69 3.22
C LEU A 57 -0.78 -8.91 4.69
N THR A 58 -0.28 -10.09 5.08
CA THR A 58 0.20 -10.33 6.45
C THR A 58 1.65 -9.88 6.65
N THR A 59 2.36 -9.55 5.57
CA THR A 59 3.77 -9.13 5.61
C THR A 59 3.97 -7.62 5.62
N VAL A 60 2.95 -6.85 5.24
CA VAL A 60 3.00 -5.39 5.04
C VAL A 60 2.28 -4.62 6.14
#